data_AF-A0A7C5MBD2-F1
#
_entry.id   AF-A0A7C5MBD2-F1
#
_cell.length_a   1.000
_cell.length_b   1.000
_cell.length_c   1.000
_cell.angle_alpha   90.00
_cell.angle_beta   90.00
_cell.angle_gamma   90.00
#
_symmetry.space_group_name_H-M   'P 1'
#
loop_
_entity.id
_entity.type
_entity.pdbx_description
1 polymer ?
#
loop_
_entity_poly.entity_id
_entity_poly.type
_entity_poly.pdbx_seq_one_letter_code
_entity_poly.pdbx_strand_id
1 'polypeptide(L)'
;FKLMQGGEIEITGTFPAGPIGDTAANLKSAAAGENYEWTQMYPSFAEVAEKEGFKDIALVFRSIAIAEKQHEKRYLALLKNVEEGKVFEKDQPVVWRCRNCGYLHEGTKAPKVCPACDHPQAHFELLAENW
;
A
#
# COMPACT_ATOMS: atom_id res chain seq x y z
N PHE A 1 18.77 7.70 12.67
CA PHE A 1 19.92 8.61 12.91
C PHE A 1 21.23 8.21 12.21
N LYS A 2 21.30 7.12 11.43
CA LYS A 2 22.56 6.66 10.83
C LYS A 2 23.26 7.68 9.91
N LEU A 3 22.50 8.59 9.30
CA LEU A 3 23.00 9.60 8.34
C LEU A 3 23.00 11.02 8.93
N MET A 4 22.65 11.21 10.20
CA MET A 4 22.67 12.53 10.84
C MET A 4 24.04 12.75 11.51
N GLN A 5 24.63 13.94 11.30
CA GLN A 5 25.95 14.30 11.85
C GLN A 5 25.89 15.05 13.19
N GLY A 6 24.70 15.21 13.78
CA GLY A 6 24.46 15.96 15.01
C GLY A 6 24.05 17.42 14.78
N GLY A 7 23.82 18.16 15.87
CA GLY A 7 23.37 19.57 15.85
C GLY A 7 21.86 19.74 16.01
N GLU A 8 21.42 21.01 15.97
CA GLU A 8 20.01 21.40 15.98
C GLU A 8 19.56 21.74 14.55
N ILE A 9 18.38 21.26 14.15
CA ILE A 9 17.81 21.53 12.83
C ILE A 9 16.32 21.86 12.98
N GLU A 10 15.86 22.86 12.23
CA GLU A 10 14.44 23.18 12.06
C GLU A 10 13.95 22.67 10.70
N ILE A 11 12.80 22.01 10.67
CA ILE A 11 12.19 21.46 9.47
C ILE A 11 10.77 22.01 9.35
N THR A 12 10.45 22.64 8.22
CA THR A 12 9.10 23.13 7.90
C THR A 12 8.58 22.43 6.64
N GLY A 13 7.32 22.01 6.63
CA GLY A 13 6.70 21.36 5.48
C GLY A 13 5.17 21.49 5.49
N THR A 14 4.57 21.45 4.31
CA THR A 14 3.11 21.46 4.13
C THR A 14 2.62 20.05 3.78
N PHE A 15 1.50 19.64 4.37
CA PHE A 15 0.92 18.32 4.15
C PHE A 15 -0.57 18.43 3.76
N PRO A 16 -1.10 17.47 2.99
CA PRO A 16 -2.53 17.43 2.68
C PRO A 16 -3.38 17.37 3.96
N ALA A 17 -4.39 18.23 4.06
CA ALA A 17 -5.34 18.27 5.17
C ALA A 17 -6.75 17.82 4.71
N GLY A 18 -6.81 16.64 4.10
CA GLY A 18 -8.07 16.05 3.60
C GLY A 18 -8.89 15.34 4.69
N PRO A 19 -10.21 15.18 4.51
CA PRO A 19 -11.05 14.41 5.41
C PRO A 19 -10.84 12.89 5.25
N ILE A 20 -11.23 12.12 6.26
CA ILE A 20 -11.33 10.66 6.15
C ILE A 20 -12.62 10.33 5.38
N GLY A 21 -12.49 9.64 4.24
CA GLY A 21 -13.60 9.19 3.42
C GLY A 21 -13.94 7.71 3.63
N ASP A 22 -14.74 7.16 2.71
CA ASP A 22 -14.91 5.71 2.61
C ASP A 22 -13.63 5.02 2.10
N THR A 23 -13.60 3.69 2.11
CA THR A 23 -12.43 2.92 1.70
C THR A 23 -11.97 3.22 0.28
N ALA A 24 -12.89 3.47 -0.66
CA ALA A 24 -12.54 3.76 -2.05
C ALA A 24 -11.86 5.15 -2.16
N ALA A 25 -12.45 6.17 -1.53
CA ALA A 25 -11.88 7.51 -1.46
C ALA A 25 -10.49 7.50 -0.79
N ASN A 26 -10.35 6.74 0.30
CA ASN A 26 -9.07 6.62 1.02
C ASN A 26 -8.00 5.92 0.18
N LEU A 27 -8.33 4.82 -0.51
CA LEU A 27 -7.40 4.13 -1.42
C LEU A 27 -6.96 5.01 -2.59
N LYS A 28 -7.90 5.77 -3.17
CA LYS A 28 -7.61 6.73 -4.24
C LYS A 28 -6.69 7.86 -3.77
N SER A 29 -6.96 8.43 -2.60
CA SER A 29 -6.12 9.46 -2.00
C SER A 29 -4.73 8.94 -1.66
N ALA A 30 -4.64 7.73 -1.09
CA ALA A 30 -3.36 7.09 -0.78
C ALA A 30 -2.55 6.86 -2.06
N ALA A 31 -3.14 6.28 -3.11
CA ALA A 31 -2.47 6.08 -4.39
C ALA A 31 -1.96 7.39 -5.01
N ALA A 32 -2.73 8.48 -4.92
CA ALA A 32 -2.29 9.79 -5.41
C ALA A 32 -1.10 10.36 -4.61
N GLY A 33 -1.08 10.15 -3.28
CA GLY A 33 0.06 10.49 -2.44
C GLY A 33 1.31 9.71 -2.85
N GLU A 34 1.21 8.39 -2.90
CA GLU A 34 2.30 7.51 -3.34
C GLU A 34 2.84 7.92 -4.72
N ASN A 35 1.94 8.23 -5.68
CA ASN A 35 2.31 8.71 -7.01
C ASN A 35 3.18 9.97 -6.96
N TYR A 36 2.74 10.97 -6.19
CA TYR A 36 3.51 12.20 -6.01
C TYR A 36 4.89 11.91 -5.40
N GLU A 37 4.94 11.01 -4.41
CA GLU A 37 6.17 10.64 -3.73
C GLU A 37 7.19 10.02 -4.68
N TRP A 38 6.81 8.99 -5.44
CA TRP A 38 7.76 8.29 -6.31
C TRP A 38 8.06 8.98 -7.64
N THR A 39 7.15 9.82 -8.15
CA THR A 39 7.35 10.52 -9.43
C THR A 39 8.02 11.88 -9.29
N GLN A 40 7.80 12.58 -8.17
CA GLN A 40 8.26 13.97 -8.00
C GLN A 40 9.09 14.16 -6.74
N MET A 41 8.52 13.87 -5.56
CA MET A 41 9.14 14.28 -4.28
C MET A 41 10.48 13.59 -4.03
N TYR A 42 10.52 12.25 -3.99
CA TYR A 42 11.75 11.52 -3.71
C TYR A 42 12.79 11.63 -4.83
N PRO A 43 12.44 11.62 -6.13
CA PRO A 43 13.39 11.95 -7.19
C PRO A 43 14.02 13.34 -6.99
N SER A 44 13.23 14.36 -6.68
CA SER A 44 13.73 15.72 -6.44
C SER A 44 14.64 15.78 -5.22
N PHE A 45 14.27 15.12 -4.11
CA PHE A 45 15.11 15.04 -2.92
C PHE A 45 16.43 14.32 -3.18
N ALA A 46 16.40 13.24 -3.96
CA ALA A 46 17.61 12.53 -4.36
C ALA A 46 18.55 13.40 -5.20
N GLU A 47 18.01 14.19 -6.13
CA GLU A 47 18.81 15.12 -6.94
C GLU A 47 19.46 16.22 -6.09
N VAL A 48 18.72 16.79 -5.14
CA VAL A 48 19.27 17.79 -4.20
C VAL A 48 20.37 17.16 -3.34
N ALA A 49 20.11 16.00 -2.74
CA ALA A 49 21.08 15.29 -1.93
C ALA A 49 22.37 14.96 -2.71
N GLU A 50 22.25 14.55 -3.98
CA GLU A 50 23.41 14.29 -4.84
C GLU A 50 24.23 15.57 -5.10
N LYS A 51 23.57 16.69 -5.39
CA LYS A 51 24.22 18.00 -5.62
C LYS A 51 24.95 18.52 -4.38
N GLU A 52 24.41 18.24 -3.20
CA GLU A 52 25.01 18.60 -1.91
C GLU A 52 26.10 17.60 -1.46
N GLY A 53 26.35 16.53 -2.23
CA GLY A 53 27.39 15.55 -1.94
C GLY A 53 26.95 14.39 -1.03
N PHE A 54 25.67 14.32 -0.66
CA PHE A 54 25.09 13.27 0.19
C PHE A 54 24.66 12.04 -0.62
N LYS A 55 25.62 11.35 -1.23
CA LYS A 55 25.36 10.22 -2.14
C LYS A 55 24.56 9.07 -1.52
N ASP A 56 24.84 8.72 -0.26
CA ASP A 56 24.12 7.66 0.45
C ASP A 56 22.65 8.05 0.69
N ILE A 57 22.38 9.32 1.00
CA ILE A 57 21.02 9.84 1.17
C ILE A 57 20.28 9.83 -0.17
N ALA A 58 20.94 10.26 -1.25
CA ALA A 58 20.36 10.22 -2.59
C ALA A 58 19.99 8.79 -3.02
N LEU A 59 20.84 7.80 -2.71
CA LEU A 59 20.56 6.38 -2.96
C LEU A 59 19.34 5.89 -2.15
N VAL A 60 19.24 6.29 -0.88
CA VAL A 60 18.09 5.94 -0.03
C VAL A 60 16.81 6.53 -0.61
N PHE A 61 16.77 7.81 -0.97
CA PHE A 61 15.57 8.42 -1.57
C PHE A 61 15.13 7.74 -2.87
N ARG A 62 16.08 7.41 -3.77
CA ARG A 62 15.75 6.65 -4.99
C ARG A 62 15.21 5.25 -4.67
N SER A 63 15.71 4.62 -3.62
CA SER A 63 15.28 3.29 -3.19
C SER A 63 13.88 3.33 -2.55
N ILE A 64 13.56 4.38 -1.78
CA ILE A 64 12.22 4.62 -1.23
C ILE A 64 11.20 4.79 -2.37
N ALA A 65 11.53 5.57 -3.41
CA ALA A 65 10.65 5.72 -4.58
C ALA A 65 10.28 4.38 -5.25
N ILE A 66 11.15 3.36 -5.20
CA ILE A 66 10.82 2.02 -5.72
C ILE A 66 9.72 1.35 -4.87
N ALA A 67 9.77 1.50 -3.54
CA ALA A 67 8.74 0.98 -2.64
C ALA A 67 7.40 1.69 -2.85
N GLU A 68 7.41 3.02 -2.92
CA GLU A 68 6.18 3.82 -3.08
C GLU A 68 5.48 3.54 -4.41
N LYS A 69 6.24 3.27 -5.48
CA LYS A 69 5.67 2.78 -6.75
C LYS A 69 4.91 1.46 -6.59
N GLN A 70 5.41 0.55 -5.76
CA GLN A 70 4.73 -0.71 -5.46
C GLN A 70 3.52 -0.50 -4.55
N HIS A 71 3.56 0.47 -3.63
CA HIS A 71 2.42 0.86 -2.81
C HIS A 71 1.28 1.44 -3.67
N GLU A 72 1.56 2.37 -4.57
CA GLU A 72 0.58 2.91 -5.53
C GLU A 72 -0.09 1.77 -6.30
N LYS A 73 0.71 0.88 -6.90
CA LYS A 73 0.20 -0.27 -7.67
C LYS A 73 -0.76 -1.12 -6.84
N ARG A 74 -0.42 -1.38 -5.57
CA ARG A 74 -1.28 -2.15 -4.65
C ARG A 74 -2.57 -1.40 -4.36
N TYR A 75 -2.51 -0.10 -4.05
CA TYR A 75 -3.71 0.68 -3.72
C TYR A 75 -4.67 0.80 -4.91
N LEU A 76 -4.15 1.02 -6.12
CA LEU A 76 -4.98 1.04 -7.34
C LEU A 76 -5.62 -0.33 -7.62
N ALA A 77 -4.89 -1.43 -7.41
CA ALA A 77 -5.45 -2.77 -7.56
C ALA A 77 -6.56 -3.08 -6.53
N LEU A 78 -6.38 -2.63 -5.29
CA LEU A 78 -7.40 -2.76 -4.24
C LEU A 78 -8.61 -1.87 -4.52
N LEU A 79 -8.39 -0.62 -4.96
CA LEU A 79 -9.46 0.30 -5.34
C LEU A 79 -10.33 -0.31 -6.44
N LYS A 80 -9.70 -0.84 -7.49
CA LYS A 80 -10.40 -1.54 -8.57
C LYS A 80 -11.26 -2.69 -8.05
N ASN A 81 -10.74 -3.50 -7.13
CA ASN A 81 -11.53 -4.58 -6.52
C ASN A 81 -12.75 -4.06 -5.74
N VAL A 82 -12.61 -2.93 -5.03
CA VAL A 82 -13.72 -2.30 -4.30
C VAL A 82 -14.78 -1.77 -5.26
N GLU A 83 -14.37 -1.02 -6.28
CA GLU A 83 -15.27 -0.40 -7.26
C GLU A 83 -16.01 -1.44 -8.12
N GLU A 84 -15.35 -2.54 -8.49
CA GLU A 84 -15.93 -3.62 -9.30
C GLU A 84 -16.66 -4.69 -8.47
N GLY A 85 -16.71 -4.56 -7.15
CA GLY A 85 -17.31 -5.58 -6.25
C GLY A 85 -16.54 -6.90 -6.23
N LYS A 86 -15.27 -6.90 -6.62
CA LYS A 86 -14.41 -8.08 -6.75
C LYS A 86 -13.59 -8.39 -5.49
N VAL A 87 -13.84 -7.72 -4.37
CA VAL A 87 -13.12 -7.98 -3.10
C VAL A 87 -13.33 -9.42 -2.62
N PHE A 88 -14.58 -9.92 -2.70
CA PHE A 88 -14.97 -11.24 -2.20
C PHE A 88 -15.63 -12.12 -3.27
N GLU A 89 -15.47 -11.77 -4.54
CA GLU A 89 -16.02 -12.48 -5.68
C GLU A 89 -15.07 -12.40 -6.89
N LYS A 90 -14.89 -13.51 -7.61
CA LYS A 90 -14.07 -13.63 -8.82
C LYS A 90 -14.83 -14.34 -9.92
N ASP A 91 -14.42 -14.10 -11.17
CA ASP A 91 -15.08 -14.67 -12.35
C ASP A 91 -14.86 -16.17 -12.50
N GLN A 92 -13.76 -16.69 -11.94
CA GLN A 92 -13.41 -18.10 -11.93
C GLN A 92 -13.19 -18.59 -10.49
N PRO A 93 -13.38 -19.90 -10.21
CA PRO A 93 -13.08 -20.45 -8.90
C PRO A 93 -11.64 -20.16 -8.48
N VAL A 94 -11.48 -19.74 -7.23
CA VAL A 94 -10.20 -19.47 -6.58
C VAL A 94 -10.21 -20.06 -5.17
N VAL A 95 -9.03 -20.13 -4.55
CA VAL A 95 -8.92 -20.52 -3.13
C VAL A 95 -8.90 -19.26 -2.26
N TRP A 96 -9.88 -19.14 -1.38
CA TRP A 96 -9.98 -18.10 -0.37
C TRP A 96 -9.40 -18.60 0.95
N ARG A 97 -8.56 -17.78 1.59
CA ARG A 97 -7.99 -18.03 2.92
C ARG A 97 -8.65 -17.11 3.94
N CYS A 98 -9.15 -17.69 5.03
CA CYS A 98 -9.54 -16.92 6.21
C CYS A 98 -8.28 -16.46 6.95
N ARG A 99 -8.04 -15.15 7.01
CA ARG A 99 -6.93 -14.52 7.75
C ARG A 99 -7.03 -14.70 9.26
N ASN A 100 -8.20 -15.04 9.79
CA ASN A 100 -8.40 -15.25 11.22
C ASN A 100 -7.88 -16.61 11.69
N CYS A 101 -8.18 -17.69 10.96
CA CYS A 101 -7.89 -19.06 11.41
C CYS A 101 -7.16 -19.95 10.39
N GLY A 102 -6.95 -19.47 9.16
CA GLY A 102 -6.30 -20.23 8.09
C GLY A 102 -7.22 -21.14 7.26
N TYR A 103 -8.52 -21.24 7.57
CA TYR A 103 -9.47 -22.04 6.78
C TYR A 103 -9.43 -21.68 5.29
N LEU A 104 -9.41 -22.71 4.44
CA LEU A 104 -9.38 -22.58 2.98
C LEU A 104 -10.75 -22.93 2.38
N HIS A 105 -11.19 -22.13 1.42
CA HIS A 105 -12.45 -22.34 0.70
C HIS A 105 -12.21 -22.21 -0.81
N GLU A 106 -12.59 -23.23 -1.57
CA GLU A 106 -12.57 -23.16 -3.04
C GLU A 106 -13.93 -22.70 -3.57
N GLY A 107 -13.94 -21.67 -4.40
CA GLY A 107 -15.18 -21.16 -5.01
C GLY A 107 -15.01 -19.79 -5.67
N THR A 108 -16.03 -19.34 -6.39
CA THR A 108 -16.04 -18.00 -7.00
C THR A 108 -16.28 -16.89 -5.98
N LYS A 109 -16.82 -17.19 -4.79
CA LYS A 109 -17.11 -16.22 -3.72
C LYS A 109 -16.54 -16.68 -2.39
N ALA A 110 -16.07 -15.75 -1.58
CA ALA A 110 -15.74 -16.04 -0.18
C ALA A 110 -17.02 -16.33 0.63
N PRO A 111 -17.01 -17.24 1.62
CA PRO A 111 -18.16 -17.50 2.49
C PRO A 111 -18.59 -16.25 3.27
N LYS A 112 -19.90 -16.10 3.52
CA LYS A 112 -20.42 -14.99 4.36
C LYS A 112 -19.97 -15.08 5.82
N VAL A 113 -19.83 -16.31 6.31
CA VAL A 113 -19.32 -16.66 7.64
C VAL A 113 -18.31 -17.80 7.45
N CYS A 114 -17.17 -17.72 8.13
CA CYS A 114 -16.16 -18.78 8.09
C CYS A 114 -16.69 -20.02 8.82
N PRO A 115 -16.76 -21.20 8.17
CA PRO A 115 -17.31 -22.41 8.79
C PRO A 115 -16.40 -23.00 9.88
N ALA A 116 -15.15 -22.55 9.97
CA ALA A 116 -14.20 -23.04 10.98
C ALA A 116 -14.20 -22.18 12.26
N CYS A 117 -14.28 -20.85 12.15
CA CYS A 117 -14.09 -19.94 13.28
C CYS A 117 -15.22 -18.93 13.48
N ASP A 118 -16.32 -19.04 12.73
CA ASP A 118 -17.53 -18.21 12.85
C ASP A 118 -17.32 -16.69 12.63
N HIS A 119 -16.18 -16.29 12.04
CA HIS A 119 -15.88 -14.89 11.72
C HIS A 119 -16.45 -14.45 10.36
N PRO A 120 -16.75 -13.15 10.17
CA PRO A 120 -17.42 -12.65 8.97
C PRO A 120 -16.55 -12.71 7.71
N GLN A 121 -17.19 -12.59 6.54
CA GLN A 121 -16.58 -12.57 5.20
C GLN A 121 -15.36 -11.65 5.09
N ALA A 122 -15.34 -10.54 5.84
CA ALA A 122 -14.27 -9.55 5.85
C ALA A 122 -12.88 -10.12 6.18
N HIS A 123 -12.80 -11.30 6.81
CA HIS A 123 -11.52 -11.96 7.10
C HIS A 123 -10.98 -12.80 5.94
N PHE A 124 -11.72 -12.97 4.83
CA PHE A 124 -11.22 -13.74 3.70
C PHE A 124 -10.37 -12.90 2.75
N GLU A 125 -9.35 -13.52 2.19
CA GLU A 125 -8.54 -13.00 1.09
C GLU A 125 -8.22 -14.13 0.10
N LEU A 126 -7.64 -13.82 -1.05
CA LEU A 126 -7.12 -14.88 -1.93
C LEU A 126 -5.92 -15.55 -1.28
N LEU A 127 -5.85 -16.89 -1.34
CA LEU A 127 -4.64 -17.61 -0.97
C LEU A 127 -3.50 -17.18 -1.89
N ALA A 128 -2.37 -16.80 -1.30
CA ALA A 128 -1.14 -16.48 -2.00
C ALA A 128 -0.01 -17.34 -1.44
N GLU A 129 0.74 -18.00 -2.33
CA GLU A 129 1.91 -18.81 -2.02
C GLU A 129 3.14 -18.16 -2.66
N ASN A 130 3.99 -17.55 -1.86
CA ASN A 130 5.12 -16.73 -2.31
C ASN A 130 6.44 -17.13 -1.63
N TRP A 131 6.67 -18.45 -1.51
CA TRP A 131 7.89 -19.11 -1.03
C TRP A 131 8.42 -20.11 -2.05
#